data_AF-A0A8X8WQW1-F1
#
_entry.id   AF-A0A8X8WQW1-F1
#
_cell.length_a   1.000
_cell.length_b   1.000
_cell.length_c   1.000
_cell.angle_alpha   90.00
_cell.angle_beta   90.00
_cell.angle_gamma   90.00
#
_symmetry.space_group_name_H-M   'P 1'
#
loop_
_entity.id
_entity.type
_entity.pdbx_description
1 polymer ?
#
loop_
_entity_poly.entity_id
_entity_poly.type
_entity_poly.pdbx_seq_one_letter_code
_entity_poly.pdbx_strand_id
1 'polypeptide(L)'
;MASAAKSLFQTLRRCIKKPWEYTGPVAHPEYQHSIPKATEYRVYCPSTVPGKAIVPNSLPETVYDIKYFSRDQRRNRPPIKHTFLKKADVERMKKEKTFDLTEFPQPYLTATVIEDENAIGGGYQNLRLEILDVGDREYQCFCIEAYDTSMWLMKTPVVNTPGLCGHNFPDRLSPLISYALAAKFVLNALPALH
;
A
#
# COMPACT_ATOMS: atom_id res chain seq x y z
N MET A 1 -3.48 -58.11 31.40
CA MET A 1 -3.81 -56.83 32.06
C MET A 1 -2.89 -55.66 31.70
N ALA A 2 -1.67 -55.86 31.17
CA ALA A 2 -0.76 -54.75 30.81
C ALA A 2 -1.11 -53.97 29.53
N SER A 3 -1.94 -54.51 28.63
CA SER A 3 -2.36 -53.84 27.38
C SER A 3 -3.43 -52.76 27.59
N ALA A 4 -4.39 -53.01 28.49
CA ALA A 4 -5.47 -52.07 28.81
C ALA A 4 -4.98 -50.81 29.54
N ALA A 5 -3.94 -50.93 30.37
CA ALA A 5 -3.32 -49.76 31.02
C ALA A 5 -2.57 -48.88 30.00
N LYS A 6 -1.89 -49.47 29.01
CA LYS A 6 -1.20 -48.72 27.94
C LYS A 6 -2.18 -47.93 27.07
N SER A 7 -3.36 -48.48 26.76
CA SER A 7 -4.39 -47.75 26.00
C SER A 7 -4.95 -46.56 26.78
N LEU A 8 -5.13 -46.68 28.10
CA LEU A 8 -5.61 -45.57 28.95
C LEU A 8 -4.57 -44.44 29.10
N PHE A 9 -3.28 -44.79 29.25
CA PHE A 9 -2.21 -43.79 29.23
C PHE A 9 -2.09 -43.10 27.86
N GLN A 10 -2.37 -43.83 26.78
CA GLN A 10 -2.36 -43.27 25.43
C GLN A 10 -3.56 -42.36 25.17
N THR A 11 -4.72 -42.62 25.77
CA THR A 11 -5.87 -41.69 25.74
C THR A 11 -5.63 -40.44 26.60
N LEU A 12 -5.01 -40.56 27.78
CA LEU A 12 -4.70 -39.41 28.63
C LEU A 12 -3.63 -38.49 27.99
N ARG A 13 -2.63 -39.06 27.32
CA ARG A 13 -1.64 -38.28 26.54
C ARG A 13 -2.26 -37.51 25.37
N ARG A 14 -3.41 -37.93 24.85
CA ARG A 14 -4.16 -37.17 23.82
C ARG A 14 -4.92 -35.99 24.40
N CYS A 15 -5.28 -36.02 25.68
CA CYS A 15 -5.97 -34.93 26.37
C CYS A 15 -5.02 -33.83 26.88
N ILE A 16 -3.71 -34.11 26.94
CA ILE A 16 -2.69 -33.14 27.37
C ILE A 16 -2.22 -32.37 26.14
N LYS A 17 -2.58 -31.08 26.07
CA LYS A 17 -2.10 -30.15 25.06
C LYS A 17 -0.59 -29.97 25.15
N LYS A 18 0.04 -29.50 24.07
CA LYS A 18 1.46 -29.15 24.14
C LYS A 18 1.65 -27.97 25.10
N PRO A 19 2.78 -27.87 25.81
CA PRO A 19 2.94 -26.87 26.87
C PRO A 19 2.85 -25.40 26.39
N TRP A 20 3.05 -25.14 25.09
CA TRP A 20 2.90 -23.81 24.48
C TRP A 20 1.52 -23.54 23.87
N GLU A 21 0.56 -24.45 23.99
CA GLU A 21 -0.82 -24.32 23.50
C GLU A 21 -1.80 -23.86 24.60
N TYR A 22 -1.30 -23.51 25.78
CA TYR A 22 -2.12 -23.06 26.92
C TYR A 22 -2.38 -21.55 26.89
N THR A 23 -1.41 -20.74 26.47
CA THR A 23 -1.53 -19.28 26.41
C THR A 23 -0.79 -18.70 25.20
N GLY A 24 -1.19 -17.51 24.77
CA GLY A 24 -0.61 -16.82 23.62
C GLY A 24 -1.30 -17.13 22.29
N PRO A 25 -0.72 -16.68 21.16
CA PRO A 25 -1.36 -16.76 19.84
C PRO A 25 -1.74 -18.17 19.42
N VAL A 26 -0.91 -19.17 19.74
CA VAL A 26 -1.11 -20.58 19.38
C VAL A 26 -2.30 -21.23 20.10
N ALA A 27 -2.79 -20.60 21.18
CA ALA A 27 -3.98 -21.05 21.90
C ALA A 27 -5.29 -20.44 21.34
N HIS A 28 -5.21 -19.45 20.43
CA HIS A 28 -6.38 -18.79 19.86
C HIS A 28 -7.04 -19.66 18.78
N PRO A 29 -8.38 -19.77 18.72
CA PRO A 29 -9.07 -20.57 17.70
C PRO A 29 -8.86 -20.08 16.26
N GLU A 30 -8.49 -18.82 16.07
CA GLU A 30 -8.27 -18.21 14.75
C GLU A 30 -6.82 -18.31 14.29
N TYR A 31 -5.93 -18.86 15.13
CA TYR A 31 -4.53 -19.01 14.80
C TYR A 31 -4.35 -20.04 13.68
N GLN A 32 -3.73 -19.62 12.58
CA GLN A 32 -3.37 -20.49 11.46
C GLN A 32 -1.85 -20.66 11.38
N HIS A 33 -1.41 -21.87 11.05
CA HIS A 33 0.00 -22.14 10.82
C HIS A 33 0.47 -21.54 9.49
N SER A 34 1.67 -20.97 9.48
CA SER A 34 2.25 -20.28 8.32
C SER A 34 2.74 -21.20 7.21
N ILE A 35 2.80 -22.51 7.44
CA ILE A 35 3.34 -23.49 6.48
C ILE A 35 2.17 -24.08 5.70
N PRO A 36 1.89 -23.61 4.48
CA PRO A 36 0.87 -24.21 3.64
C PRO A 36 1.31 -25.61 3.20
N LYS A 37 0.36 -26.51 2.94
CA LYS A 37 0.69 -27.79 2.32
C LYS A 37 1.10 -27.55 0.86
N ALA A 38 2.06 -28.34 0.37
CA ALA A 38 2.50 -28.28 -1.03
C ALA A 38 1.36 -28.57 -2.04
N THR A 39 0.31 -29.27 -1.60
CA THR A 39 -0.89 -29.53 -2.40
C THR A 39 -1.88 -28.36 -2.44
N GLU A 40 -1.75 -27.40 -1.53
CA GLU A 40 -2.69 -26.28 -1.37
C GLU A 40 -2.11 -24.99 -1.99
N TYR A 41 -0.81 -24.75 -1.80
CA TYR A 41 -0.14 -23.58 -2.34
C TYR A 41 0.48 -23.87 -3.71
N ARG A 42 0.08 -23.12 -4.74
CA ARG A 42 0.67 -23.14 -6.09
C ARG A 42 0.60 -24.53 -6.75
N VAL A 43 -0.62 -25.08 -6.81
CA VAL A 43 -0.95 -26.35 -7.49
C VAL A 43 -0.42 -26.38 -8.93
N TYR A 44 -0.47 -25.24 -9.62
CA TYR A 44 0.07 -25.07 -10.96
C TYR A 44 1.34 -24.21 -10.93
N CYS A 45 2.33 -24.60 -11.74
CA CYS A 45 3.46 -23.72 -12.06
C CYS A 45 2.93 -22.45 -12.74
N PRO A 46 3.47 -21.25 -12.49
CA PRO A 46 3.02 -20.01 -13.13
C PRO A 46 3.14 -20.02 -14.65
N SER A 47 4.02 -20.88 -15.19
CA SER A 47 4.17 -21.07 -16.64
C SER A 47 3.17 -22.08 -17.22
N THR A 48 2.47 -22.83 -16.37
CA THR A 48 1.58 -23.95 -16.77
C THR A 48 0.19 -23.75 -16.16
N VAL A 49 -0.35 -22.54 -16.31
CA VAL A 49 -1.71 -22.21 -15.88
C VAL A 49 -2.69 -22.86 -16.87
N PRO A 50 -3.75 -23.56 -16.40
CA PRO A 50 -4.69 -24.26 -17.28
C PRO A 50 -5.55 -23.31 -18.13
N GLY A 51 -5.71 -22.05 -17.69
CA GLY A 51 -6.45 -21.02 -18.38
C GLY A 51 -5.56 -20.17 -19.30
N LYS A 52 -6.08 -19.85 -20.49
CA LYS A 52 -5.49 -18.82 -21.36
C LYS A 52 -5.96 -17.44 -20.89
N ALA A 53 -5.06 -16.66 -20.30
CA ALA A 53 -5.36 -15.28 -19.93
C ALA A 53 -5.51 -14.40 -21.17
N ILE A 54 -6.62 -13.68 -21.30
CA ILE A 54 -6.85 -12.64 -22.30
C ILE A 54 -6.91 -11.31 -21.55
N VAL A 55 -5.82 -10.56 -21.55
CA VAL A 55 -5.75 -9.26 -20.87
C VAL A 55 -6.30 -8.18 -21.81
N PRO A 56 -7.41 -7.50 -21.44
CA PRO A 56 -7.94 -6.42 -22.27
C PRO A 56 -6.98 -5.23 -22.27
N ASN A 57 -6.73 -4.67 -23.47
CA ASN A 57 -5.84 -3.52 -23.64
C ASN A 57 -6.61 -2.21 -23.90
N SER A 58 -7.73 -2.29 -24.61
CA SER A 58 -8.52 -1.12 -25.04
C SER A 58 -10.00 -1.32 -24.76
N LEU A 59 -10.71 -0.21 -24.54
CA LEU A 59 -12.16 -0.21 -24.43
C LEU A 59 -12.79 -0.53 -25.79
N PRO A 60 -13.90 -1.30 -25.85
CA PRO A 60 -14.53 -1.72 -27.10
C PRO A 60 -14.95 -0.53 -27.98
N GLU A 61 -15.37 0.58 -27.36
CA GLU A 61 -15.74 1.82 -28.05
C GLU A 61 -14.55 2.42 -28.84
N THR A 62 -13.35 2.31 -28.29
CA THR A 62 -12.12 2.90 -28.88
C THR A 62 -11.41 1.99 -29.88
N VAL A 63 -11.86 0.73 -30.01
CA VAL A 63 -11.30 -0.22 -30.99
C VAL A 63 -11.71 0.16 -32.40
N TYR A 64 -12.99 0.52 -32.58
CA TYR A 64 -13.54 0.85 -33.90
C TYR A 64 -13.58 2.36 -34.15
N ASP A 65 -13.88 3.20 -33.15
CA ASP A 65 -13.76 4.66 -33.28
C ASP A 65 -12.39 5.15 -32.79
N ILE A 66 -11.41 5.12 -33.69
CA ILE A 66 -9.99 5.38 -33.39
C ILE A 66 -9.60 6.86 -33.36
N LYS A 67 -10.57 7.79 -33.31
CA LYS A 67 -10.27 9.24 -33.30
C LYS A 67 -9.38 9.59 -32.12
N TYR A 68 -8.15 10.01 -32.42
CA TYR A 68 -7.15 10.27 -31.39
C TYR A 68 -7.29 11.65 -30.74
N PHE A 69 -7.65 12.70 -31.51
CA PHE A 69 -7.66 14.08 -31.01
C PHE A 69 -8.66 14.33 -29.87
N SER A 70 -9.80 13.64 -29.87
CA SER A 70 -10.79 13.71 -28.78
C SER A 70 -10.31 13.01 -27.50
N ARG A 71 -9.46 11.98 -27.64
CA ARG A 71 -8.91 11.19 -26.54
C ARG A 71 -7.59 11.74 -25.99
N ASP A 72 -6.91 12.61 -26.73
CA ASP A 72 -5.58 13.13 -26.37
C ASP A 72 -5.64 14.12 -25.18
N GLN A 73 -5.60 13.59 -23.97
CA GLN A 73 -5.55 14.39 -22.74
C GLN A 73 -4.22 15.12 -22.54
N ARG A 74 -3.14 14.68 -23.21
CA ARG A 74 -1.80 15.26 -23.00
C ARG A 74 -1.69 16.63 -23.66
N ARG A 75 -2.25 16.79 -24.86
CA ARG A 75 -2.20 18.04 -25.62
C ARG A 75 -3.44 18.91 -25.42
N ASN A 76 -4.57 18.32 -25.07
CA ASN A 76 -5.82 19.04 -24.79
C ASN A 76 -5.82 19.71 -23.42
N ARG A 77 -4.75 20.47 -23.13
CA ARG A 77 -4.62 21.31 -21.95
C ARG A 77 -4.80 22.77 -22.37
N PRO A 78 -5.42 23.61 -21.52
CA PRO A 78 -5.53 25.03 -21.83
C PRO A 78 -4.12 25.63 -22.02
N PRO A 79 -3.95 26.56 -22.97
CA PRO A 79 -2.66 27.21 -23.19
C PRO A 79 -2.28 28.04 -21.95
N ILE A 80 -0.96 28.12 -21.69
CA ILE A 80 -0.43 28.90 -20.57
C ILE A 80 -0.67 30.38 -20.84
N LYS A 81 -1.34 31.06 -19.90
CA LYS A 81 -1.60 32.50 -19.98
C LYS A 81 -0.66 33.22 -19.02
N HIS A 82 0.21 34.09 -19.55
CA HIS A 82 1.09 34.94 -18.78
C HIS A 82 0.56 36.38 -18.77
N THR A 83 0.34 36.94 -17.59
CA THR A 83 -0.08 38.32 -17.40
C THR A 83 0.93 39.04 -16.51
N PHE A 84 1.39 40.21 -16.94
CA PHE A 84 2.32 41.03 -16.16
C PHE A 84 1.54 41.98 -15.26
N LEU A 85 1.80 41.95 -13.96
CA LEU A 85 1.21 42.86 -12.98
C LEU A 85 2.18 44.01 -12.70
N LYS A 86 1.75 45.26 -12.93
CA LYS A 86 2.52 46.44 -12.54
C LYS A 86 2.15 46.86 -11.11
N LYS A 87 2.98 47.72 -10.51
CA LYS A 87 2.73 48.27 -9.16
C LYS A 87 1.32 48.88 -9.02
N ALA A 88 0.86 49.63 -10.03
CA ALA A 88 -0.47 50.24 -10.04
C ALA A 88 -1.61 49.19 -9.94
N ASP A 89 -1.49 48.05 -10.63
CA ASP A 89 -2.49 46.98 -10.59
C ASP A 89 -2.53 46.30 -9.21
N VAL A 90 -1.36 46.11 -8.60
CA VAL A 90 -1.24 45.52 -7.26
C VAL A 90 -1.84 46.44 -6.20
N GLU A 91 -1.58 47.74 -6.27
CA GLU A 91 -2.16 48.73 -5.36
C GLU A 91 -3.69 48.81 -5.48
N ARG A 92 -4.23 48.67 -6.70
CA ARG A 92 -5.68 48.57 -6.92
C ARG A 92 -6.25 47.31 -6.27
N MET A 93 -5.66 46.13 -6.53
CA MET A 93 -6.12 44.87 -5.94
C MET A 93 -6.10 44.89 -4.40
N LYS A 94 -5.09 45.54 -3.80
CA LYS A 94 -5.01 45.70 -2.33
C LYS A 94 -6.13 46.58 -1.77
N LYS A 95 -6.53 47.62 -2.51
CA LYS A 95 -7.62 48.52 -2.10
C LYS A 95 -8.99 47.85 -2.24
N GLU A 96 -9.15 46.99 -3.23
CA GLU A 96 -10.40 46.27 -3.51
C GLU A 96 -10.60 45.05 -2.60
N LYS A 97 -9.51 44.44 -2.09
CA LYS A 97 -9.58 43.21 -1.29
C LYS A 97 -9.93 43.49 0.17
N THR A 98 -11.03 42.94 0.64
CA THR A 98 -11.42 42.88 2.06
C THR A 98 -11.60 41.43 2.47
N PHE A 99 -11.05 41.03 3.61
CA PHE A 99 -11.10 39.64 4.07
C PHE A 99 -12.38 39.38 4.89
N ASP A 100 -13.10 38.33 4.50
CA ASP A 100 -14.17 37.71 5.27
C ASP A 100 -13.70 36.37 5.85
N LEU A 101 -14.40 35.84 6.85
CA LEU A 101 -14.07 34.57 7.51
C LEU A 101 -14.04 33.37 6.53
N THR A 102 -14.81 33.43 5.45
CA THR A 102 -14.89 32.38 4.42
C THR A 102 -13.72 32.35 3.45
N GLU A 103 -12.91 33.42 3.42
CA GLU A 103 -11.81 33.59 2.46
C GLU A 103 -10.50 32.93 2.94
N PHE A 104 -10.43 32.58 4.22
CA PHE A 104 -9.28 31.88 4.77
C PHE A 104 -9.27 30.42 4.30
N PRO A 105 -8.10 29.86 3.96
CA PRO A 105 -7.99 28.45 3.59
C PRO A 105 -8.48 27.60 4.75
N GLN A 106 -9.37 26.65 4.45
CA GLN A 106 -9.93 25.78 5.47
C GLN A 106 -8.82 24.89 6.04
N PRO A 107 -8.69 24.81 7.37
CA PRO A 107 -7.72 23.91 7.98
C PRO A 107 -8.14 22.46 7.72
N TYR A 108 -7.18 21.62 7.35
CA TYR A 108 -7.39 20.18 7.32
C TYR A 108 -7.31 19.63 8.75
N LEU A 109 -8.44 19.67 9.46
CA LEU A 109 -8.53 19.19 10.84
C LEU A 109 -8.73 17.67 10.84
N THR A 110 -7.77 16.95 11.42
CA THR A 110 -7.91 15.53 11.73
C THR A 110 -8.61 15.39 13.08
N ALA A 111 -9.66 14.56 13.15
CA ALA A 111 -10.31 14.26 14.42
C ALA A 111 -9.35 13.51 15.36
N THR A 112 -9.38 13.81 16.66
CA THR A 112 -8.76 12.97 17.68
C THR A 112 -9.62 11.73 17.85
N VAL A 113 -9.21 10.62 17.24
CA VAL A 113 -9.91 9.33 17.33
C VAL A 113 -9.17 8.46 18.34
N ILE A 114 -9.91 7.81 19.23
CA ILE A 114 -9.39 6.71 20.05
C ILE A 114 -9.68 5.45 19.26
N GLU A 115 -8.62 4.78 18.83
CA GLU A 115 -8.71 3.55 18.06
C GLU A 115 -8.94 2.36 18.99
N ASP A 116 -9.82 1.45 18.57
CA ASP A 116 -10.08 0.18 19.24
C ASP A 116 -9.85 -0.95 18.23
N GLU A 117 -9.12 -1.98 18.66
CA GLU A 117 -8.50 -2.99 17.79
C GLU A 117 -9.54 -3.77 16.97
N ASN A 118 -10.75 -3.96 17.51
CA ASN A 118 -11.80 -4.78 16.90
C ASN A 118 -13.05 -3.99 16.47
N ALA A 119 -13.00 -2.65 16.47
CA ALA A 119 -14.18 -1.81 16.24
C ALA A 119 -14.68 -1.79 14.79
N ILE A 120 -13.82 -2.04 13.80
CA ILE A 120 -14.18 -2.03 12.38
C ILE A 120 -14.34 -3.46 11.88
N GLY A 121 -15.58 -3.86 11.54
CA GLY A 121 -15.87 -5.18 10.98
C GLY A 121 -15.44 -6.35 11.87
N GLY A 122 -15.42 -6.14 13.19
CA GLY A 122 -14.97 -7.13 14.18
C GLY A 122 -13.48 -7.49 14.09
N GLY A 123 -12.66 -6.66 13.43
CA GLY A 123 -11.22 -6.91 13.21
C GLY A 123 -10.88 -7.63 11.90
N TYR A 124 -11.88 -8.02 11.07
CA TYR A 124 -11.68 -8.93 9.93
C TYR A 124 -11.79 -8.29 8.53
N GLN A 125 -12.20 -7.02 8.44
CA GLN A 125 -12.89 -6.54 7.24
C GLN A 125 -12.14 -5.47 6.44
N ASN A 126 -10.81 -5.39 6.59
CA ASN A 126 -9.98 -4.58 5.69
C ASN A 126 -9.89 -5.18 4.26
N LEU A 127 -10.51 -6.33 4.01
CA LEU A 127 -10.62 -6.97 2.69
C LEU A 127 -11.93 -6.58 2.01
N ARG A 128 -11.95 -5.42 1.34
CA ARG A 128 -13.04 -5.04 0.43
C ARG A 128 -12.88 -5.82 -0.89
N LEU A 129 -13.58 -6.96 -1.00
CA LEU A 129 -13.85 -7.62 -2.28
C LEU A 129 -14.88 -6.79 -3.05
N GLU A 130 -14.41 -5.87 -3.91
CA GLU A 130 -15.29 -5.28 -4.93
C GLU A 130 -15.52 -6.32 -6.02
N ILE A 131 -16.63 -7.05 -5.93
CA ILE A 131 -17.17 -7.80 -7.05
C ILE A 131 -17.82 -6.78 -7.97
N LEU A 132 -17.12 -6.37 -9.03
CA LEU A 132 -17.72 -5.61 -10.12
C LEU A 132 -18.50 -6.59 -10.99
N ASP A 133 -19.82 -6.61 -10.84
CA ASP A 133 -20.75 -7.32 -11.72
C ASP A 133 -20.72 -6.69 -13.12
N VAL A 134 -19.79 -7.14 -13.95
CA VAL A 134 -19.80 -6.89 -15.39
C VAL A 134 -20.12 -8.20 -16.08
N GLY A 135 -21.42 -8.43 -16.34
CA GLY A 135 -21.97 -9.39 -17.31
C GLY A 135 -21.30 -10.78 -17.40
N ASP A 136 -21.98 -11.77 -16.82
CA ASP A 136 -21.91 -13.21 -17.09
C ASP A 136 -20.58 -13.97 -16.93
N ARG A 137 -19.51 -13.37 -16.40
CA ARG A 137 -18.31 -14.12 -15.97
C ARG A 137 -17.70 -13.56 -14.68
N GLU A 138 -17.71 -14.38 -13.63
CA GLU A 138 -17.03 -14.11 -12.36
C GLU A 138 -15.50 -14.06 -12.59
N TYR A 139 -14.89 -12.88 -12.44
CA TYR A 139 -13.45 -12.72 -12.38
C TYR A 139 -13.05 -12.30 -10.96
N GLN A 140 -12.37 -13.19 -10.22
CA GLN A 140 -11.71 -12.85 -8.96
C GLN A 140 -10.40 -12.10 -9.24
N CYS A 141 -10.40 -10.79 -9.07
CA CYS A 141 -9.19 -9.99 -8.95
C CYS A 141 -8.76 -9.95 -7.48
N PHE A 142 -7.67 -10.64 -7.13
CA PHE A 142 -7.03 -10.53 -5.81
C PHE A 142 -6.00 -9.39 -5.85
N CYS A 143 -6.38 -8.23 -5.33
CA CYS A 143 -5.42 -7.19 -4.95
C CYS A 143 -5.15 -7.33 -3.45
N ILE A 144 -3.97 -7.84 -3.08
CA ILE A 144 -3.51 -7.85 -1.69
C ILE A 144 -2.72 -6.55 -1.48
N GLU A 145 -3.36 -5.54 -0.92
CA GLU A 145 -2.63 -4.40 -0.33
C GLU A 145 -2.10 -4.84 1.03
N ALA A 146 -0.82 -5.21 1.07
CA ALA A 146 -0.10 -5.46 2.31
C ALA A 146 0.14 -4.12 3.01
N TYR A 147 -0.60 -3.86 4.09
CA TYR A 147 -0.27 -2.80 5.03
C TYR A 147 0.93 -3.22 5.86
N ASP A 148 2.12 -2.82 5.43
CA ASP A 148 3.34 -2.81 6.26
C ASP A 148 3.60 -1.35 6.69
N THR A 149 2.67 -0.78 7.47
CA THR A 149 2.80 0.56 8.05
C THR A 149 3.56 0.49 9.38
N SER A 150 4.83 0.07 9.33
CA SER A 150 5.78 0.33 10.43
C SER A 150 7.24 0.13 10.01
N MET A 151 7.72 0.82 8.97
CA MET A 151 9.14 1.22 8.84
C MET A 151 9.31 2.11 7.60
N TRP A 152 10.09 3.19 7.76
CA TRP A 152 10.45 4.21 6.75
C TRP A 152 9.54 5.42 6.60
N LEU A 153 9.49 6.22 7.67
CA LEU A 153 9.24 7.66 7.56
C LEU A 153 10.59 8.39 7.42
N MET A 154 11.20 8.28 6.24
CA MET A 154 12.13 9.30 5.73
C MET A 154 11.59 9.79 4.39
N LYS A 155 10.64 10.72 4.46
CA LYS A 155 10.26 11.55 3.31
C LYS A 155 11.46 12.44 2.98
N THR A 156 12.28 12.05 2.01
CA THR A 156 13.11 13.03 1.32
C THR A 156 12.19 13.95 0.50
N PRO A 157 12.39 15.27 0.53
CA PRO A 157 11.58 16.18 -0.26
C PRO A 157 11.85 15.94 -1.76
N VAL A 158 10.81 15.55 -2.49
CA VAL A 158 10.82 15.54 -3.96
C VAL A 158 10.88 16.99 -4.43
N VAL A 159 12.08 17.46 -4.72
CA VAL A 159 12.31 18.71 -5.45
C VAL A 159 11.92 18.42 -6.91
N ASN A 160 10.83 19.05 -7.36
CA ASN A 160 10.42 19.04 -8.76
C ASN A 160 11.46 19.77 -9.61
N THR A 161 12.33 19.04 -10.30
CA THR A 161 13.07 19.56 -11.46
C THR A 161 12.47 19.00 -12.75
N PRO A 162 12.15 19.86 -13.75
CA PRO A 162 11.61 19.39 -15.00
C PRO A 162 12.73 18.93 -15.94
N GLY A 163 12.61 17.70 -16.43
CA GLY A 163 13.36 17.21 -17.58
C GLY A 163 14.51 16.28 -17.20
N LEU A 164 14.36 15.01 -17.52
CA LEU A 164 15.35 14.17 -18.22
C LEU A 164 14.71 12.80 -18.45
N CYS A 165 14.22 12.62 -19.67
CA CYS A 165 13.84 11.34 -20.23
C CYS A 165 15.11 10.54 -20.56
N GLY A 166 15.12 9.27 -20.16
CA GLY A 166 16.04 8.24 -20.66
C GLY A 166 17.43 8.26 -20.04
N HIS A 167 17.68 7.34 -19.11
CA HIS A 167 18.85 6.45 -19.13
C HIS A 167 18.69 5.38 -18.05
N ASN A 168 19.04 4.14 -18.43
CA ASN A 168 19.06 2.94 -17.61
C ASN A 168 19.75 3.20 -16.25
N PHE A 169 19.02 3.03 -15.15
CA PHE A 169 19.61 2.91 -13.82
C PHE A 169 19.94 1.43 -13.55
N PRO A 170 21.19 1.07 -13.24
CA PRO A 170 21.53 -0.29 -12.86
C PRO A 170 21.10 -0.54 -11.40
N ASP A 171 20.13 -1.42 -11.23
CA ASP A 171 19.80 -2.01 -9.94
C ASP A 171 21.00 -2.80 -9.42
N ARG A 172 21.67 -2.27 -8.39
CA ARG A 172 22.38 -2.95 -7.28
C ARG A 172 23.48 -2.04 -6.73
N LEU A 173 23.10 -1.16 -5.80
CA LEU A 173 24.05 -0.70 -4.78
C LEU A 173 23.85 -1.56 -3.54
N SER A 174 24.88 -2.34 -3.22
CA SER A 174 24.92 -3.25 -2.07
C SER A 174 24.66 -2.52 -0.75
N PRO A 175 23.98 -3.16 0.23
CA PRO A 175 23.59 -2.53 1.51
C PRO A 175 24.77 -1.98 2.32
N LEU A 176 26.00 -2.45 2.07
CA LEU A 176 27.21 -2.00 2.77
C LEU A 176 27.55 -0.51 2.57
N ILE A 177 27.17 0.10 1.44
CA ILE A 177 27.47 1.51 1.17
C ILE A 177 26.49 2.43 1.91
N SER A 178 25.26 1.97 2.13
CA SER A 178 24.25 2.72 2.90
C SER A 178 24.63 2.80 4.39
N TYR A 179 25.16 1.71 4.95
CA TYR A 179 25.64 1.71 6.34
C TYR A 179 26.89 2.59 6.54
N ALA A 180 27.79 2.64 5.57
CA ALA A 180 29.00 3.46 5.65
C ALA A 180 28.70 4.97 5.63
N LEU A 181 27.68 5.40 4.87
CA LEU A 181 27.24 6.80 4.84
C LEU A 181 26.45 7.19 6.10
N ALA A 182 25.63 6.29 6.63
CA ALA A 182 24.92 6.51 7.90
C ALA A 182 25.90 6.62 9.09
N ALA A 183 26.94 5.77 9.14
CA ALA A 183 27.95 5.81 10.20
C ALA A 183 28.77 7.11 10.19
N LYS A 184 29.10 7.66 8.99
CA LYS A 184 29.77 8.95 8.87
C LYS A 184 28.91 10.13 9.31
N PHE A 185 27.59 10.04 9.17
CA PHE A 185 26.68 11.09 9.61
C PHE A 185 26.51 11.11 11.13
N VAL A 186 26.50 9.92 11.76
CA VAL A 186 26.41 9.79 13.24
C VAL A 186 27.72 10.22 13.91
N LEU A 187 28.88 9.91 13.33
CA LEU A 187 30.18 10.30 13.90
C LEU A 187 30.47 11.81 13.81
N ASN A 188 29.90 12.52 12.83
CA ASN A 188 30.09 13.97 12.69
C ASN A 188 29.08 14.81 13.49
N ALA A 189 28.10 14.19 14.15
CA ALA A 189 27.03 14.86 14.88
C ALA A 189 27.19 14.86 16.42
N LEU A 190 28.32 14.36 16.94
CA LEU A 190 28.65 14.41 18.37
C LEU A 190 29.53 15.63 18.67
N PRO A 191 28.99 16.76 19.18
CA PRO A 191 29.81 17.79 19.80
C PRO A 191 30.31 17.30 21.17
N ALA A 192 31.53 17.70 21.49
CA ALA A 192 32.31 17.40 22.69
C ALA A 192 31.49 17.18 23.98
N LEU A 193 31.65 15.99 24.55
CA LEU A 193 31.48 15.72 25.98
C LEU A 193 32.68 14.88 26.43
N HIS A 194 33.83 15.54 26.59
CA HIS A 194 34.67 15.63 27.80
C HIS A 194 36.05 16.21 27.47
#